data_AF-A0A4Q3WQ28-F1
#
_entry.id   AF-A0A4Q3WQ28-F1
#
_cell.length_a   1.000
_cell.length_b   1.000
_cell.length_c   1.000
_cell.angle_alpha   90.00
_cell.angle_beta   90.00
_cell.angle_gamma   90.00
#
_symmetry.space_group_name_H-M   'P 1'
#
loop_
_entity.id
_entity.type
_entity.pdbx_description
1 polymer ?
#
loop_
_entity_poly.entity_id
_entity_poly.type
_entity_poly.pdbx_seq_one_letter_code
_entity_poly.pdbx_strand_id
1 'polypeptide(L)'
;MNYQNQGTGNKNLVLDEALASLARGWSVMPISRTSKTPMVGWLRYQDELPSVVKVRNWFGADYPDANLGGICGALSRYVILDVDEIAGHDEIKRRGGMPETVTVRTSEDWKLHFYLEHPGFRVGNFQKKCGDHELPGLDFRGDGGYAMLPPSLHMKSGQPYTWLVSPDEAPIAPCPDWLLEVLQHRIDKESAPVQQGPECGDDAR
;
A
#
# COMPACT_ATOMS: atom_id res chain seq x y z
N MET A 1 7.56 -12.15 -37.38
CA MET A 1 6.56 -12.25 -36.30
C MET A 1 7.13 -13.16 -35.23
N ASN A 2 7.82 -12.61 -34.24
CA ASN A 2 8.48 -13.39 -33.18
C ASN A 2 7.84 -13.01 -31.85
N TYR A 3 6.86 -13.79 -31.40
CA TYR A 3 6.40 -13.77 -30.02
C TYR A 3 7.30 -14.72 -29.21
N GLN A 4 8.40 -14.19 -28.67
CA GLN A 4 9.20 -14.92 -27.68
C GLN A 4 8.61 -14.69 -26.29
N ASN A 5 7.96 -15.75 -25.77
CA ASN A 5 8.18 -16.35 -24.45
C ASN A 5 8.61 -15.42 -23.29
N GLN A 6 7.77 -14.44 -22.92
CA GLN A 6 7.95 -13.60 -21.73
C GLN A 6 7.17 -14.14 -20.49
N GLY A 7 6.42 -15.24 -20.64
CA GLY A 7 5.46 -15.69 -19.61
C GLY A 7 6.04 -16.53 -18.46
N THR A 8 7.14 -17.27 -18.69
CA THR A 8 7.64 -18.24 -17.70
C THR A 8 8.59 -17.64 -16.68
N GLY A 9 9.39 -16.63 -17.06
CA GLY A 9 10.38 -16.01 -16.19
C GLY A 9 9.75 -15.23 -15.03
N ASN A 10 8.71 -14.43 -15.31
CA ASN A 10 8.10 -13.56 -14.30
C ASN A 10 7.20 -14.33 -13.31
N LYS A 11 6.60 -15.45 -13.73
CA LYS A 11 5.77 -16.31 -12.87
C LYS A 11 6.54 -16.83 -11.66
N ASN A 12 7.77 -17.29 -11.88
CA ASN A 12 8.62 -17.80 -10.80
C ASN A 12 9.01 -16.68 -9.84
N LEU A 13 9.31 -15.48 -10.35
CA LEU A 13 9.69 -14.34 -9.52
C LEU A 13 8.55 -13.84 -8.61
N VAL A 14 7.31 -13.81 -9.10
CA VAL A 14 6.15 -13.42 -8.27
C VAL A 14 5.91 -14.42 -7.15
N LEU A 15 5.97 -15.72 -7.43
CA LEU A 15 5.82 -16.74 -6.39
C LEU A 15 6.97 -16.68 -5.37
N ASP A 16 8.22 -16.54 -5.83
CA ASP A 16 9.38 -16.48 -4.95
C ASP A 16 9.29 -15.26 -4.01
N GLU A 17 8.92 -14.09 -4.53
CA GLU A 17 8.72 -12.89 -3.70
C GLU A 17 7.51 -13.04 -2.78
N ALA A 18 6.41 -13.68 -3.21
CA ALA A 18 5.26 -13.92 -2.34
C ALA A 18 5.64 -14.80 -1.13
N LEU A 19 6.48 -15.81 -1.35
CA LEU A 19 6.99 -16.67 -0.29
C LEU A 19 8.00 -15.96 0.61
N ALA A 20 8.88 -15.13 0.04
CA ALA A 20 9.83 -14.32 0.80
C ALA A 20 9.09 -13.29 1.67
N SER A 21 8.08 -12.61 1.12
CA SER A 21 7.18 -11.71 1.84
C SER A 21 6.49 -12.41 3.02
N LEU A 22 5.96 -13.62 2.82
CA LEU A 22 5.40 -14.41 3.93
C LEU A 22 6.43 -14.75 5.00
N ALA A 23 7.66 -15.10 4.60
CA ALA A 23 8.74 -15.40 5.56
C ALA A 23 9.11 -14.17 6.40
N ARG A 24 8.94 -12.97 5.87
CA ARG A 24 9.08 -11.69 6.60
C ARG A 24 7.86 -11.36 7.48
N GLY A 25 6.81 -12.16 7.43
CA GLY A 25 5.54 -11.93 8.15
C GLY A 25 4.59 -10.98 7.42
N TRP A 26 4.79 -10.72 6.12
CA TRP A 26 3.89 -9.89 5.35
C TRP A 26 2.76 -10.71 4.76
N SER A 27 1.53 -10.27 5.00
CA SER A 27 0.35 -10.89 4.39
C SER A 27 0.24 -10.49 2.92
N VAL A 28 -0.02 -11.48 2.05
CA VAL A 28 -0.01 -11.30 0.59
C VAL A 28 -1.23 -11.89 -0.08
N MET A 29 -1.51 -11.45 -1.31
CA MET A 29 -2.60 -11.98 -2.12
C MET A 29 -2.39 -11.77 -3.62
N PRO A 30 -3.01 -12.59 -4.47
CA PRO A 30 -3.05 -12.33 -5.91
C PRO A 30 -3.94 -11.12 -6.23
N ILE A 31 -3.42 -10.21 -7.06
CA ILE A 31 -4.13 -9.05 -7.59
C ILE A 31 -4.23 -9.16 -9.10
N SER A 32 -5.39 -8.80 -9.66
CA SER A 32 -5.60 -8.74 -11.11
C SER A 32 -4.65 -7.73 -11.78
N ARG A 33 -3.97 -8.17 -12.85
CA ARG A 33 -3.12 -7.29 -13.67
C ARG A 33 -3.90 -6.18 -14.38
N THR A 34 -5.19 -6.39 -14.62
CA THR A 34 -6.00 -5.51 -15.48
C THR A 34 -6.94 -4.59 -14.72
N SER A 35 -7.17 -4.84 -13.42
CA SER A 35 -8.09 -4.02 -12.62
C SER A 35 -7.54 -3.59 -11.26
N LYS A 36 -6.35 -4.06 -10.84
CA LYS A 36 -5.78 -3.82 -9.49
C LYS A 36 -6.71 -4.25 -8.35
N THR A 37 -7.59 -5.23 -8.60
CA THR A 37 -8.50 -5.79 -7.58
C THR A 37 -8.01 -7.14 -7.09
N PRO A 38 -8.21 -7.48 -5.80
CA PRO A 38 -7.86 -8.79 -5.26
C PRO A 38 -8.64 -9.90 -5.96
N MET A 39 -7.96 -11.00 -6.28
CA MET A 39 -8.58 -12.13 -6.98
C MET A 39 -9.17 -13.17 -6.01
N VAL A 40 -9.03 -12.93 -4.71
CA VAL A 40 -9.48 -13.81 -3.61
C VAL A 40 -10.19 -13.00 -2.54
N GLY A 41 -11.02 -13.65 -1.73
CA GLY A 41 -11.60 -13.05 -0.52
C GLY A 41 -10.50 -12.72 0.48
N TRP A 42 -10.04 -11.47 0.47
CA TRP A 42 -8.79 -11.08 1.11
C TRP A 42 -8.92 -10.50 2.51
N LEU A 43 -10.12 -10.06 2.90
CA LEU A 43 -10.34 -9.37 4.18
C LEU A 43 -9.84 -10.19 5.38
N ARG A 44 -10.05 -11.51 5.36
CA ARG A 44 -9.52 -12.42 6.40
C ARG A 44 -8.00 -12.37 6.56
N TYR A 45 -7.28 -12.00 5.51
CA TYR A 45 -5.82 -11.94 5.53
C TYR A 45 -5.29 -10.61 6.08
N GLN A 46 -6.17 -9.73 6.57
CA GLN A 46 -5.80 -8.63 7.45
C GLN A 46 -5.49 -9.12 8.88
N ASP A 47 -6.07 -10.25 9.29
CA ASP A 47 -5.95 -10.80 10.65
C ASP A 47 -5.21 -12.15 10.71
N GLU A 48 -5.04 -12.83 9.58
CA GLU A 48 -4.39 -14.15 9.48
C GLU A 48 -3.45 -14.21 8.27
N LEU A 49 -2.23 -14.71 8.42
CA LEU A 49 -1.35 -14.94 7.25
C LEU A 49 -1.88 -16.09 6.39
N PRO A 50 -1.90 -15.96 5.05
CA PRO A 50 -2.21 -17.10 4.20
C PRO A 50 -1.11 -18.17 4.34
N SER A 51 -1.50 -19.44 4.33
CA SER A 51 -0.52 -20.53 4.42
C SER A 51 0.37 -20.61 3.18
N VAL A 52 1.60 -21.13 3.36
CA VAL A 52 2.54 -21.36 2.25
C VAL A 52 1.92 -22.18 1.12
N VAL A 53 1.15 -23.22 1.45
CA VAL A 53 0.44 -24.05 0.46
C VAL A 53 -0.53 -23.20 -0.36
N LYS A 54 -1.27 -22.30 0.30
CA LYS A 54 -2.24 -21.44 -0.36
C LYS A 54 -1.56 -20.45 -1.30
N VAL A 55 -0.47 -19.81 -0.86
CA VAL A 55 0.31 -18.90 -1.71
C VAL A 55 0.93 -19.64 -2.91
N ARG A 56 1.45 -20.86 -2.70
CA ARG A 56 1.92 -21.71 -3.81
C ARG A 56 0.82 -22.03 -4.81
N ASN A 57 -0.39 -22.36 -4.36
CA ASN A 57 -1.51 -22.63 -5.25
C ASN A 57 -1.94 -21.38 -6.03
N TRP A 58 -2.06 -20.24 -5.36
CA TRP A 58 -2.44 -18.98 -5.98
C TRP A 58 -1.52 -18.59 -7.14
N PHE A 59 -0.21 -18.51 -6.90
CA PHE A 59 0.73 -18.03 -7.92
C PHE A 59 1.28 -19.16 -8.81
N GLY A 60 1.13 -20.42 -8.40
CA GLY A 60 1.59 -21.59 -9.15
C GLY A 60 0.56 -22.15 -10.13
N ALA A 61 -0.73 -22.12 -9.76
CA ALA A 61 -1.78 -22.82 -10.50
C ALA A 61 -3.02 -21.95 -10.76
N ASP A 62 -3.61 -21.33 -9.73
CA ASP A 62 -4.93 -20.69 -9.85
C ASP A 62 -4.85 -19.37 -10.63
N TYR A 63 -3.82 -18.57 -10.34
CA TYR A 63 -3.60 -17.24 -10.91
C TYR A 63 -2.11 -17.05 -11.27
N PRO A 64 -1.59 -17.85 -12.22
CA PRO A 64 -0.16 -17.84 -12.57
C PRO A 64 0.32 -16.50 -13.14
N ASP A 65 -0.60 -15.72 -13.68
CA ASP A 65 -0.36 -14.38 -14.21
C ASP A 65 -0.90 -13.29 -13.28
N ALA A 66 -1.16 -13.55 -12.00
CA ALA A 66 -1.49 -12.49 -11.06
C ALA A 66 -0.30 -11.55 -10.85
N ASN A 67 -0.61 -10.35 -10.39
CA ASN A 67 0.34 -9.53 -9.67
C ASN A 67 0.31 -9.89 -8.18
N LEU A 68 1.35 -9.47 -7.45
CA LEU A 68 1.48 -9.62 -6.01
C LEU A 68 0.98 -8.38 -5.27
N GLY A 69 0.01 -8.57 -4.38
CA GLY A 69 -0.43 -7.58 -3.41
C GLY A 69 0.11 -7.87 -2.01
N GLY A 70 0.54 -6.83 -1.32
CA GLY A 70 0.85 -6.84 0.12
C GLY A 70 -0.25 -6.13 0.90
N ILE A 71 -0.78 -6.78 1.94
CA ILE A 71 -1.80 -6.21 2.81
C ILE A 71 -1.09 -5.40 3.90
N CYS A 72 -1.46 -4.12 4.02
CA CYS A 72 -0.90 -3.18 5.00
C CYS A 72 -1.64 -3.31 6.35
N GLY A 73 -1.01 -2.79 7.41
CA GLY A 73 -1.61 -2.71 8.74
C GLY A 73 -0.88 -3.55 9.78
N ALA A 74 -1.52 -3.69 10.94
CA ALA A 74 -0.92 -4.27 12.14
C ALA A 74 -0.31 -5.67 11.94
N LEU A 75 -0.98 -6.57 11.18
CA LEU A 75 -0.50 -7.94 10.96
C LEU A 75 0.83 -7.97 10.18
N SER A 76 0.91 -7.24 9.07
CA SER A 76 2.14 -7.14 8.26
C SER A 76 3.17 -6.20 8.87
N ARG A 77 2.80 -5.45 9.92
CA ARG A 77 3.64 -4.52 10.68
C ARG A 77 4.18 -3.33 9.88
N TYR A 78 3.54 -3.02 8.75
CA TYR A 78 3.90 -1.84 7.96
C TYR A 78 2.68 -1.10 7.42
N VAL A 79 2.89 0.18 7.17
CA VAL A 79 2.02 1.08 6.41
C VAL A 79 2.83 1.65 5.24
N ILE A 80 2.15 2.26 4.28
CA ILE A 80 2.81 2.84 3.10
C ILE A 80 2.37 4.29 2.91
N LEU A 81 3.35 5.17 2.72
CA LEU A 81 3.14 6.49 2.13
C LEU A 81 3.43 6.41 0.62
N ASP A 82 2.43 6.70 -0.19
CA ASP A 82 2.42 6.55 -1.65
C ASP A 82 2.49 7.91 -2.33
N VAL A 83 3.56 8.16 -3.09
CA VAL A 83 3.74 9.37 -3.89
C VAL A 83 3.09 9.18 -5.25
N ASP A 84 1.83 9.61 -5.37
CA ASP A 84 1.04 9.48 -6.61
C ASP A 84 1.21 10.70 -7.53
N GLU A 85 1.52 11.89 -6.98
CA GLU A 85 1.80 13.11 -7.74
C GLU A 85 3.14 13.72 -7.35
N ILE A 86 3.77 14.42 -8.31
CA ILE A 86 5.10 15.00 -8.13
C ILE A 86 5.16 15.97 -6.94
N ALA A 87 4.06 16.68 -6.65
CA ALA A 87 3.94 17.59 -5.51
C ALA A 87 4.13 16.90 -4.16
N GLY A 88 3.92 15.59 -4.06
CA GLY A 88 4.17 14.83 -2.84
C GLY A 88 5.64 14.84 -2.40
N HIS A 89 6.59 14.95 -3.35
CA HIS A 89 8.01 15.11 -3.01
C HIS A 89 8.30 16.44 -2.33
N ASP A 90 7.73 17.53 -2.86
CA ASP A 90 7.88 18.85 -2.27
C ASP A 90 7.27 18.89 -0.86
N GLU A 91 6.13 18.22 -0.68
CA GLU A 91 5.49 18.11 0.63
C GLU A 91 6.32 17.31 1.63
N ILE A 92 6.82 16.13 1.25
CA ILE A 92 7.75 15.33 2.06
C ILE A 92 8.95 16.19 2.47
N LYS A 93 9.57 16.88 1.50
CA LYS A 93 10.74 17.73 1.75
C LYS A 93 10.42 18.88 2.71
N ARG A 94 9.27 19.53 2.53
CA ARG A 94 8.79 20.62 3.39
C ARG A 94 8.58 20.15 4.84
N ARG A 95 8.19 18.89 5.03
CA ARG A 95 7.98 18.27 6.35
C ARG A 95 9.22 17.65 7.00
N GLY A 96 10.39 17.82 6.38
CA GLY A 96 11.67 17.34 6.93
C GLY A 96 12.21 16.07 6.26
N GLY A 97 11.56 15.58 5.22
CA GLY A 97 12.02 14.44 4.43
C GLY A 97 11.51 13.09 4.94
N MET A 98 12.08 12.03 4.38
CA MET A 98 11.84 10.65 4.75
C MET A 98 13.11 10.01 5.32
N PRO A 99 13.01 9.15 6.35
CA PRO A 99 14.12 8.29 6.72
C PRO A 99 14.46 7.34 5.58
N GLU A 100 15.70 6.84 5.57
CA GLU A 100 16.06 5.69 4.73
C GLU A 100 15.22 4.48 5.17
N THR A 101 14.47 3.91 4.24
CA THR A 101 13.56 2.80 4.49
C THR A 101 13.33 2.01 3.20
N VAL A 102 12.73 0.82 3.34
CA VAL A 102 12.28 0.01 2.21
C VAL A 102 11.42 0.87 1.28
N THR A 103 11.84 0.94 0.02
CA THR A 103 11.27 1.86 -0.97
C THR A 103 11.04 1.12 -2.29
N VAL A 104 9.85 1.29 -2.84
CA VAL A 104 9.47 0.72 -4.14
C VAL A 104 9.24 1.84 -5.14
N ARG A 105 9.84 1.73 -6.32
CA ARG A 105 9.44 2.49 -7.50
C ARG A 105 8.24 1.81 -8.15
N THR A 106 7.16 2.54 -8.39
CA THR A 106 5.88 1.96 -8.83
C THR A 106 5.68 1.99 -10.35
N SER A 107 6.14 3.05 -11.02
CA SER A 107 6.10 3.14 -12.48
C SER A 107 7.09 4.14 -13.08
N GLU A 108 7.18 5.34 -12.51
CA GLU A 108 8.11 6.40 -12.90
C GLU A 108 9.13 6.59 -11.78
N ASP A 109 10.31 7.14 -12.07
CA ASP A 109 11.40 7.25 -11.08
C ASP A 109 11.02 8.07 -9.84
N TRP A 110 10.05 8.98 -9.97
CA TRP A 110 9.52 9.78 -8.87
C TRP A 110 8.28 9.16 -8.20
N LYS A 111 7.66 8.10 -8.73
CA LYS A 111 6.50 7.47 -8.09
C LYS A 111 6.94 6.37 -7.14
N LEU A 112 6.86 6.66 -5.85
CA LEU A 112 7.47 5.86 -4.80
C LEU A 112 6.43 5.40 -3.77
N HIS A 113 6.55 4.16 -3.32
CA HIS A 113 5.99 3.72 -2.04
C HIS A 113 7.11 3.70 -1.00
N PHE A 114 6.95 4.45 0.07
CA PHE A 114 7.79 4.34 1.27
C PHE A 114 7.09 3.45 2.28
N TYR A 115 7.73 2.35 2.64
CA TYR A 115 7.25 1.45 3.69
C TYR A 115 7.70 2.00 5.04
N LEU A 116 6.80 2.04 6.00
CA LEU A 116 7.06 2.53 7.35
C LEU A 116 6.48 1.56 8.37
N GLU A 117 7.06 1.48 9.56
CA GLU A 117 6.54 0.62 10.61
C GLU A 117 5.12 1.04 10.96
N HIS A 118 4.25 0.06 11.19
CA HIS A 118 2.91 0.35 11.67
C HIS A 118 2.97 1.09 13.02
N PRO A 119 2.28 2.23 13.20
CA PRO A 119 2.52 3.15 14.32
C PRO A 119 1.98 2.67 15.68
N GLY A 120 1.51 1.43 15.77
CA GLY A 120 1.01 0.82 17.01
C GLY A 120 -0.45 1.13 17.34
N PHE A 121 -1.10 2.02 16.59
CA PHE A 121 -2.53 2.31 16.69
C PHE A 121 -3.21 2.14 15.32
N ARG A 122 -4.54 1.92 15.33
CA ARG A 122 -5.29 1.70 14.09
C ARG A 122 -5.25 2.96 13.22
N VAL A 123 -4.82 2.82 11.97
CA VAL A 123 -4.78 3.90 10.99
C VAL A 123 -5.37 3.44 9.67
N GLY A 124 -6.46 4.07 9.22
CA GLY A 124 -7.11 3.72 7.96
C GLY A 124 -6.38 4.24 6.71
N ASN A 125 -6.89 3.86 5.54
CA ASN A 125 -6.44 4.45 4.27
C ASN A 125 -6.94 5.88 4.13
N PHE A 126 -6.14 6.74 3.49
CA PHE A 126 -6.65 8.00 2.98
C PHE A 126 -6.00 8.34 1.64
N GLN A 127 -6.74 9.12 0.86
CA GLN A 127 -6.33 9.57 -0.45
C GLN A 127 -6.52 11.08 -0.54
N LYS A 128 -5.72 11.72 -1.39
CA LYS A 128 -5.76 13.17 -1.67
C LYS A 128 -7.15 13.77 -1.95
N LYS A 129 -8.13 12.97 -2.35
CA LYS A 129 -9.49 13.44 -2.74
C LYS A 129 -10.47 13.62 -1.58
N CYS A 130 -10.14 13.17 -0.37
CA CYS A 130 -11.05 13.26 0.77
C CYS A 130 -10.96 14.63 1.46
N GLY A 131 -11.42 15.70 0.79
CA GLY A 131 -11.88 16.97 1.39
C GLY A 131 -10.90 17.80 2.23
N ASP A 132 -9.68 17.33 2.44
CA ASP A 132 -8.69 17.94 3.33
C ASP A 132 -7.29 17.75 2.73
N HIS A 133 -6.71 18.84 2.23
CA HIS A 133 -5.43 18.86 1.49
C HIS A 133 -4.21 18.83 2.42
N GLU A 134 -4.29 18.16 3.57
CA GLU A 134 -3.20 18.15 4.56
C GLU A 134 -1.93 17.48 4.00
N LEU A 135 -2.08 16.58 3.03
CA LEU A 135 -0.98 15.87 2.36
C LEU A 135 -1.15 15.91 0.82
N PRO A 136 -0.89 17.06 0.17
CA PRO A 136 -1.04 17.17 -1.28
C PRO A 136 -0.11 16.21 -2.01
N GLY A 137 -0.66 15.48 -2.98
CA GLY A 137 0.08 14.54 -3.83
C GLY A 137 0.51 13.23 -3.16
N LEU A 138 0.09 12.99 -1.91
CA LEU A 138 0.40 11.79 -1.13
C LEU A 138 -0.89 11.02 -0.80
N ASP A 139 -0.84 9.71 -1.01
CA ASP A 139 -1.84 8.76 -0.53
C ASP A 139 -1.23 7.92 0.61
N PHE A 140 -2.07 7.31 1.44
CA PHE A 140 -1.63 6.46 2.54
C PHE A 140 -2.38 5.14 2.58
N ARG A 141 -1.63 4.06 2.79
CA ARG A 141 -2.16 2.69 2.93
C ARG A 141 -1.88 2.19 4.34
N GLY A 142 -2.94 2.11 5.13
CA GLY A 142 -2.91 1.66 6.53
C GLY A 142 -3.62 0.33 6.73
N ASP A 143 -4.21 0.13 7.91
CA ASP A 143 -5.10 -0.97 8.20
C ASP A 143 -6.28 -1.03 7.22
N GLY A 144 -6.59 -2.24 6.76
CA GLY A 144 -7.59 -2.44 5.71
C GLY A 144 -7.14 -1.92 4.34
N GLY A 145 -5.85 -1.59 4.19
CA GLY A 145 -5.21 -1.23 2.94
C GLY A 145 -4.41 -2.37 2.33
N TYR A 146 -4.08 -2.23 1.05
CA TYR A 146 -3.10 -3.05 0.37
C TYR A 146 -2.39 -2.22 -0.70
N ALA A 147 -1.20 -2.68 -1.09
CA ALA A 147 -0.44 -2.11 -2.18
C ALA A 147 0.16 -3.21 -3.06
N MET A 148 0.61 -2.84 -4.26
CA MET A 148 1.33 -3.74 -5.14
C MET A 148 2.76 -3.91 -4.65
N LEU A 149 3.25 -5.15 -4.63
CA LEU A 149 4.66 -5.47 -4.34
C LEU A 149 5.41 -5.72 -5.65
N PRO A 150 6.73 -5.45 -5.71
CA PRO A 150 7.61 -6.02 -6.73
C PRO A 150 7.47 -7.56 -6.83
N PRO A 151 7.70 -8.18 -8.00
CA PRO A 151 7.98 -7.59 -9.32
C PRO A 151 6.69 -7.36 -10.14
N SER A 152 5.56 -7.06 -9.50
CA SER A 152 4.27 -6.83 -10.17
C SER A 152 4.37 -5.80 -11.31
N LEU A 153 3.43 -5.86 -12.25
CA LEU A 153 3.38 -4.91 -13.37
C LEU A 153 2.36 -3.79 -13.13
N HIS A 154 2.77 -2.56 -13.42
CA HIS A 154 1.90 -1.41 -13.42
C HIS A 154 0.89 -1.48 -14.56
N MET A 155 -0.40 -1.58 -14.22
CA MET A 155 -1.52 -1.81 -15.14
C MET A 155 -1.54 -0.92 -16.40
N LYS A 156 -1.21 0.37 -16.29
CA LYS A 156 -1.29 1.31 -17.43
C LYS A 156 -0.01 1.36 -18.27
N SER A 157 1.15 1.33 -17.62
CA SER A 157 2.44 1.54 -18.30
C SER A 157 3.19 0.24 -18.63
N GLY A 158 2.77 -0.88 -18.03
CA GLY A 158 3.49 -2.15 -18.10
C GLY A 158 4.82 -2.18 -17.35
N GLN A 159 5.25 -1.06 -16.75
CA GLN A 159 6.51 -0.98 -16.01
C GLN A 159 6.44 -1.82 -14.72
N PRO A 160 7.52 -2.50 -14.33
CA PRO A 160 7.54 -3.28 -13.11
C PRO A 160 7.60 -2.36 -11.88
N TYR A 161 6.92 -2.77 -10.81
CA TYR A 161 7.24 -2.33 -9.46
C TYR A 161 8.61 -2.90 -9.11
N THR A 162 9.54 -2.07 -8.66
CA THR A 162 10.92 -2.48 -8.35
C THR A 162 11.36 -1.97 -7.00
N TRP A 163 12.03 -2.81 -6.22
CA TRP A 163 12.76 -2.37 -5.02
C TRP A 163 13.83 -1.36 -5.43
N LEU A 164 13.78 -0.14 -4.86
CA LEU A 164 14.91 0.79 -4.86
C LEU A 164 15.78 0.58 -3.63
N VAL A 165 15.12 0.25 -2.51
CA VAL A 165 15.73 -0.28 -1.29
C VAL A 165 14.87 -1.49 -0.91
N SER A 166 15.46 -2.67 -0.97
CA SER A 166 14.77 -3.93 -0.68
C SER A 166 14.72 -4.21 0.83
N PRO A 167 13.76 -5.02 1.30
CA PRO A 167 13.70 -5.45 2.70
C PRO A 167 14.90 -6.31 3.15
N ASP A 168 15.74 -6.76 2.22
CA ASP A 168 16.97 -7.50 2.53
C ASP A 168 18.18 -6.56 2.66
N GLU A 169 18.07 -5.31 2.18
CA GLU A 169 19.12 -4.28 2.25
C GLU A 169 18.95 -3.36 3.46
N ALA A 170 17.71 -3.03 3.83
CA ALA A 170 17.40 -2.16 4.95
C ALA A 170 16.11 -2.58 5.67
N PRO A 171 16.01 -2.32 6.98
CA PRO A 171 14.75 -2.50 7.71
C PRO A 171 13.70 -1.49 7.25
N ILE A 172 12.44 -1.78 7.54
CA ILE A 172 11.37 -0.78 7.50
C ILE A 172 11.62 0.20 8.66
N ALA A 173 11.74 1.49 8.35
CA ALA A 173 11.95 2.52 9.36
C ALA A 173 10.66 2.92 10.08
N PRO A 174 10.73 3.42 11.32
CA PRO A 174 9.58 4.03 11.99
C PRO A 174 8.98 5.18 11.18
N CYS A 175 7.68 5.43 11.37
CA CYS A 175 7.06 6.66 10.86
C CYS A 175 7.80 7.90 11.40
N PRO A 176 8.15 8.87 10.54
CA PRO A 176 8.72 10.13 11.02
C PRO A 176 7.69 10.92 11.83
N ASP A 177 8.16 11.74 12.78
CA ASP A 177 7.31 12.50 13.71
C ASP A 177 6.22 13.30 12.99
N TRP A 178 6.57 13.99 11.89
CA TRP A 178 5.61 14.78 11.12
C TRP A 178 4.45 13.94 10.57
N LEU A 179 4.70 12.68 10.21
CA LEU A 179 3.67 11.80 9.68
C LEU A 179 2.81 11.29 10.83
N LEU A 180 3.41 10.90 11.95
CA LEU A 180 2.69 10.50 13.17
C LEU A 180 1.71 11.59 13.63
N GLU A 181 2.14 12.85 13.63
CA GLU A 181 1.29 14.00 13.96
C GLU A 181 0.07 14.11 13.03
N VAL A 182 0.28 13.97 11.71
CA VAL A 182 -0.82 14.00 10.72
C VAL A 182 -1.77 12.82 10.92
N LEU A 183 -1.23 11.62 11.17
CA LEU A 183 -2.05 10.42 11.41
C LEU A 183 -2.91 10.59 12.68
N GLN A 184 -2.33 11.11 13.75
CA GLN A 184 -3.04 11.34 15.01
C GLN A 184 -4.13 12.41 14.85
N HIS A 185 -3.81 13.54 14.21
CA HIS A 185 -4.77 14.60 13.96
C HIS A 185 -5.99 14.12 13.15
N ARG A 186 -5.77 13.24 12.17
CA ARG A 186 -6.85 12.62 11.40
C ARG A 186 -7.73 11.71 12.26
N ILE A 187 -7.14 10.89 13.13
CA ILE A 187 -7.90 10.03 14.05
C ILE A 187 -8.76 10.86 14.99
N ASP A 188 -8.19 11.94 15.54
CA ASP A 188 -8.91 12.83 16.46
C ASP A 188 -10.09 13.52 15.76
N LYS A 189 -9.91 13.94 14.51
CA LYS A 189 -10.96 14.55 13.67
C LYS A 189 -12.08 13.56 13.32
N GLU A 190 -11.74 12.31 12.99
CA GLU A 190 -12.71 11.25 12.70
C GLU A 190 -13.48 10.80 13.96
N SER A 191 -12.86 10.92 15.13
CA SER A 191 -13.44 10.56 16.42
C SER A 191 -14.26 11.69 17.06
N ALA A 192 -14.18 12.91 16.53
CA ALA A 192 -14.91 14.07 17.05
C ALA A 192 -16.43 13.93 16.82
N PRO A 193 -17.28 14.26 17.81
CA PRO A 193 -18.73 14.21 17.63
C PRO A 193 -19.16 15.19 16.54
N VAL A 194 -19.96 14.71 15.59
CA VAL A 194 -20.59 15.55 14.55
C VAL A 194 -21.41 16.63 15.24
N GLN A 195 -21.00 17.89 15.11
CA GLN A 195 -21.82 19.00 15.57
C GLN A 195 -23.12 19.00 14.73
N GLN A 196 -24.25 18.68 15.37
CA GLN A 196 -25.56 18.87 14.78
C GLN A 196 -25.70 20.38 14.48
N GLY A 197 -25.82 20.72 13.20
CA GLY A 197 -26.13 22.09 12.78
C GLY A 197 -27.45 22.55 13.40
N PRO A 198 -27.67 23.87 13.54
CA PRO A 198 -28.88 24.38 14.18
C PRO A 198 -30.10 23.81 13.45
N GLU A 199 -31.01 23.20 14.21
CA GLU A 199 -32.33 22.82 13.71
C GLU A 199 -32.95 24.05 13.05
N CYS A 200 -33.32 23.92 11.78
CA CYS A 200 -34.12 24.91 11.09
C CYS A 200 -35.43 25.02 11.86
N GLY A 201 -35.59 26.08 12.65
CA GLY A 201 -36.83 26.35 13.36
C GLY A 201 -37.94 26.51 12.35
N ASP A 202 -38.96 25.65 12.46
CA ASP A 202 -40.25 25.83 11.80
C ASP A 202 -40.88 27.12 12.32
N ASP A 203 -40.59 28.25 11.66
CA ASP A 203 -41.37 29.47 11.81
C ASP A 203 -42.71 29.27 11.09
N ALA A 204 -43.65 28.69 11.82
CA ALA A 204 -45.06 28.77 11.52
C ALA A 204 -45.54 30.22 11.70
N ARG A 205 -46.00 30.84 10.60
CA ARG A 205 -47.11 31.81 10.57
C ARG A 205 -47.66 31.98 9.16
#